data_AF-A0A1V6SXV2-F1
#
_entry.id   AF-A0A1V6SXV2-F1
#
_cell.length_a   1.000
_cell.length_b   1.000
_cell.length_c   1.000
_cell.angle_alpha   90.00
_cell.angle_beta   90.00
_cell.angle_gamma   90.00
#
_symmetry.space_group_name_H-M   'P 1'
#
loop_
_entity.id
_entity.type
_entity.pdbx_description
1 polymer ?
#
loop_
_entity_poly.entity_id
_entity_poly.type
_entity_poly.pdbx_seq_one_letter_code
_entity_poly.pdbx_strand_id
1 'polypeptide(L)'
;MNTSADEKLDLSKVNPQGGSSDLSNLEQELFKILEDIVQPGDKITPQTAAESINQHLRNFPRRSEEKEKDVKAVEDFLHTFWTLFIAVVESTPYNHPGQDRLFSTLTSLIEKSEGSYEIWGQSPSQVWVDLPLLGPVIRESWGWTVPSKTTNLGCNQSYQELDGAMKWINLNSFVARLVGSEMVHWETFPIWSLRDALEEPFRTKAENDIHGLIAGEWIFNAGKLIYAMSCEESSVENPRITKGGSLFDGESGFNGERWEFWKKRAGEMMEVVSVDVKGVVGLIVEKMVEIEGEKK
;
A
#
# COMPACT_ATOMS: atom_id res chain seq x y z
N MET A 1 -10.09 14.09 9.22
CA MET A 1 -9.19 14.84 10.13
C MET A 1 -7.89 15.09 9.38
N ASN A 2 -7.44 16.34 9.23
CA ASN A 2 -6.14 16.66 8.63
C ASN A 2 -5.07 16.44 9.70
N THR A 3 -4.20 15.44 9.54
CA THR A 3 -2.87 15.52 10.16
C THR A 3 -2.19 16.74 9.57
N SER A 4 -1.65 17.61 10.43
CA SER A 4 -0.93 18.79 9.96
C SER A 4 0.27 18.32 9.14
N ALA A 5 0.56 18.96 8.01
CA ALA A 5 1.78 18.68 7.24
C ALA A 5 3.07 18.86 8.07
N ASP A 6 2.95 19.51 9.23
CA ASP A 6 4.03 19.78 10.18
C ASP A 6 4.06 18.80 11.38
N GLU A 7 3.20 17.78 11.43
CA GLU A 7 3.15 16.85 12.56
C GLU A 7 4.32 15.84 12.52
N LYS A 8 5.15 15.85 13.56
CA LYS A 8 6.28 14.93 13.68
C LYS A 8 5.78 13.50 13.90
N LEU A 9 6.23 12.55 13.07
CA LEU A 9 5.85 11.15 13.21
C LEU A 9 6.66 10.45 14.31
N ASP A 10 6.00 9.63 15.11
CA ASP A 10 6.66 8.72 16.05
C ASP A 10 6.83 7.34 15.41
N LEU A 11 8.05 7.05 14.96
CA LEU A 11 8.43 5.76 14.37
C LEU A 11 9.10 4.83 15.38
N SER A 12 9.05 5.10 16.68
CA SER A 12 9.72 4.28 17.71
C SER A 12 9.30 2.82 17.77
N LYS A 13 8.13 2.50 17.19
CA LYS A 13 7.62 1.12 17.06
C LYS A 13 8.17 0.36 15.85
N VAL A 14 8.80 1.06 14.90
CA VAL A 14 9.54 0.44 13.79
C VAL A 14 10.89 0.01 14.36
N ASN A 15 10.99 -1.26 14.76
CA ASN A 15 12.21 -1.79 15.32
C ASN A 15 13.02 -2.52 14.23
N PRO A 16 14.20 -2.05 13.82
CA PRO A 16 15.10 -2.84 13.00
C PRO A 16 15.46 -4.13 13.77
N GLN A 17 15.05 -5.29 13.25
CA GLN A 17 15.26 -6.56 13.95
C GLN A 17 16.69 -7.05 13.73
N GLY A 18 17.46 -7.11 14.82
CA GLY A 18 18.87 -7.49 14.83
C GLY A 18 19.20 -8.77 14.06
N GLY A 19 19.73 -8.59 12.85
CA GLY A 19 20.56 -9.56 12.15
C GLY A 19 22.00 -9.59 12.69
N SER A 20 22.93 -10.19 11.93
CA SER A 20 24.37 -10.04 12.21
C SER A 20 24.78 -8.58 12.34
N SER A 21 25.93 -8.26 12.97
CA SER A 21 26.40 -6.88 13.18
C SER A 21 26.29 -5.98 11.94
N ASP A 22 26.60 -6.52 10.77
CA ASP A 22 26.58 -5.76 9.50
C ASP A 22 25.15 -5.48 9.02
N LEU A 23 24.22 -6.42 9.21
CA LEU A 23 22.79 -6.24 8.89
C LEU A 23 22.14 -5.26 9.86
N SER A 24 22.46 -5.34 11.16
CA SER A 24 21.95 -4.38 12.15
C SER A 24 22.42 -2.95 11.89
N ASN A 25 23.64 -2.74 11.35
CA ASN A 25 24.12 -1.41 10.98
C ASN A 25 23.41 -0.91 9.72
N LEU A 26 23.31 -1.76 8.69
CA LEU A 26 22.56 -1.43 7.46
C LEU A 26 21.12 -1.04 7.78
N GLU A 27 20.43 -1.83 8.62
CA GLU A 27 19.04 -1.58 9.00
C GLU A 27 18.86 -0.22 9.67
N GLN A 28 19.78 0.18 10.54
CA GLN A 28 19.74 1.49 11.20
C GLN A 28 19.99 2.63 10.21
N GLU A 29 20.90 2.46 9.26
CA GLU A 29 21.19 3.44 8.21
C GLU A 29 20.01 3.62 7.26
N LEU A 30 19.45 2.51 6.76
CA LEU A 30 18.25 2.52 5.92
C LEU A 30 17.04 3.10 6.66
N PHE A 31 16.82 2.69 7.91
CA PHE A 31 15.73 3.23 8.71
C PHE A 31 15.86 4.74 8.90
N LYS A 32 17.07 5.25 9.14
CA LYS A 32 17.29 6.70 9.28
C LYS A 32 16.95 7.47 8.00
N ILE A 33 17.30 6.93 6.83
CA ILE A 33 16.92 7.54 5.54
C ILE A 33 15.39 7.58 5.41
N LEU A 34 14.71 6.49 5.77
CA LEU A 34 13.25 6.38 5.72
C LEU A 34 12.55 7.20 6.82
N GLU A 35 13.19 7.43 7.96
CA GLU A 35 12.69 8.36 8.97
C GLU A 35 12.79 9.79 8.44
N ASP A 36 13.96 10.20 7.95
CA ASP A 36 14.18 11.56 7.49
C ASP A 36 13.30 11.93 6.28
N ILE A 37 12.89 10.98 5.43
CA ILE A 37 11.98 11.23 4.31
C ILE A 37 10.54 11.50 4.76
N VAL A 38 10.06 10.81 5.81
CA VAL A 38 8.67 10.95 6.28
C VAL A 38 8.50 12.04 7.33
N GLN A 39 9.57 12.46 8.00
CA GLN A 39 9.48 13.55 8.97
C GLN A 39 9.18 14.89 8.26
N PRO A 40 8.42 15.79 8.91
CA PRO A 40 8.20 17.13 8.40
C PRO A 40 9.52 17.88 8.18
N GLY A 41 9.52 18.72 7.15
CA GLY A 41 10.70 19.48 6.71
C GLY A 41 11.49 18.77 5.61
N ASP A 42 12.24 19.54 4.83
CA ASP A 42 13.00 19.03 3.68
C ASP A 42 14.38 18.54 4.12
N LYS A 43 14.42 17.68 5.15
CA LYS A 43 15.67 17.09 5.65
C LYS A 43 16.41 16.34 4.56
N ILE A 44 15.67 15.56 3.79
CA ILE A 44 16.15 14.81 2.63
C ILE A 44 15.09 14.83 1.55
N THR A 45 15.51 14.96 0.29
CA THR A 45 14.61 14.86 -0.85
C THR A 45 14.43 13.39 -1.27
N PRO A 46 13.31 13.02 -1.91
CA PRO A 46 13.11 11.67 -2.45
C PRO A 46 14.26 11.18 -3.34
N GLN A 47 14.82 12.08 -4.16
CA GLN A 47 15.95 11.76 -5.05
C GLN A 47 17.24 11.48 -4.29
N THR A 48 17.51 12.25 -3.23
CA THR A 48 18.70 12.04 -2.38
C THR A 48 18.55 10.77 -1.56
N ALA A 49 17.35 10.48 -1.05
CA ALA A 49 17.06 9.24 -0.34
C ALA A 49 17.24 8.02 -1.25
N ALA A 50 16.70 8.08 -2.47
CA ALA A 50 16.87 7.03 -3.48
C ALA A 50 18.34 6.80 -3.84
N GLU A 51 19.13 7.86 -4.02
CA GLU A 51 20.57 7.74 -4.27
C GLU A 51 21.29 7.04 -3.12
N SER A 52 21.02 7.45 -1.89
CA SER A 52 21.63 6.83 -0.70
C SER A 52 21.26 5.35 -0.59
N ILE A 53 19.99 4.98 -0.77
CA ILE A 53 19.53 3.58 -0.75
C ILE A 53 20.23 2.76 -1.84
N ASN A 54 20.31 3.29 -3.07
CA ASN A 54 21.00 2.63 -4.18
C ASN A 54 22.51 2.48 -3.89
N GLN A 55 23.14 3.46 -3.25
CA GLN A 55 24.54 3.39 -2.84
C GLN A 55 24.76 2.31 -1.77
N HIS A 56 23.85 2.16 -0.80
CA HIS A 56 23.91 1.07 0.17
C HIS A 56 23.83 -0.30 -0.51
N LEU A 57 22.94 -0.49 -1.49
CA LEU A 57 22.87 -1.72 -2.28
C LEU A 57 24.20 -1.99 -3.03
N ARG A 58 24.78 -0.97 -3.67
CA ARG A 58 26.04 -1.11 -4.42
C ARG A 58 27.22 -1.50 -3.54
N ASN A 59 27.26 -0.96 -2.32
CA ASN A 59 28.33 -1.18 -1.36
C ASN A 59 28.09 -2.41 -0.46
N PHE A 60 26.94 -3.07 -0.58
CA PHE A 60 26.61 -4.19 0.29
C PHE A 60 27.60 -5.35 0.09
N PRO A 61 28.16 -5.95 1.16
CA PRO A 61 29.27 -6.90 1.04
C PRO A 61 28.91 -8.13 0.21
N ARG A 62 29.49 -8.24 -0.98
CA ARG A 62 29.35 -9.42 -1.84
C ARG A 62 30.32 -10.50 -1.35
N ARG A 63 29.78 -11.56 -0.77
CA ARG A 63 30.59 -12.64 -0.20
C ARG A 63 31.14 -13.55 -1.31
N SER A 64 32.32 -13.22 -1.84
CA SER A 64 33.19 -14.06 -2.70
C SER A 64 33.05 -13.95 -4.23
N GLU A 65 34.03 -14.53 -4.94
CA GLU A 65 34.06 -14.73 -6.41
C GLU A 65 32.97 -15.72 -6.91
N GLU A 66 32.19 -16.31 -6.00
CA GLU A 66 31.11 -17.26 -6.32
C GLU A 66 29.78 -16.52 -6.50
N LYS A 67 29.28 -16.49 -7.74
CA LYS A 67 28.03 -15.79 -8.12
C LYS A 67 26.83 -16.10 -7.22
N GLU A 68 26.70 -17.34 -6.73
CA GLU A 68 25.57 -17.77 -5.89
C GLU A 68 25.51 -17.02 -4.54
N LYS A 69 26.67 -16.70 -3.95
CA LYS A 69 26.74 -15.93 -2.70
C LYS A 69 26.49 -14.44 -2.92
N ASP A 70 26.76 -13.91 -4.12
CA ASP A 70 26.43 -12.54 -4.50
C ASP A 70 24.90 -12.36 -4.60
N VAL A 71 24.22 -13.29 -5.27
CA VAL A 71 22.74 -13.31 -5.37
C VAL A 71 22.10 -13.32 -3.99
N LYS A 72 22.57 -14.19 -3.09
CA LYS A 72 22.02 -14.28 -1.73
C LYS A 72 22.20 -12.99 -0.92
N ALA A 73 23.33 -12.31 -1.06
CA ALA A 73 23.57 -11.04 -0.38
C ALA A 73 22.61 -9.93 -0.88
N VAL A 74 22.34 -9.88 -2.18
CA VAL A 74 21.37 -8.94 -2.76
C VAL A 74 19.95 -9.25 -2.30
N GLU A 75 19.55 -10.53 -2.26
CA GLU A 75 18.25 -10.94 -1.71
C GLU A 75 18.09 -10.54 -0.23
N ASP A 76 19.11 -10.77 0.58
CA ASP A 76 19.08 -10.41 2.01
C ASP A 76 18.95 -8.89 2.19
N PHE A 77 19.69 -8.09 1.40
CA PHE A 77 19.55 -6.63 1.39
C PHE A 77 18.12 -6.20 1.04
N LEU A 78 17.58 -6.73 -0.06
CA LEU A 78 16.27 -6.34 -0.58
C LEU A 78 15.15 -6.71 0.37
N HIS A 79 15.20 -7.92 0.94
CA HIS A 79 14.25 -8.35 1.95
C HIS A 79 14.27 -7.42 3.18
N THR A 80 15.47 -7.09 3.69
CA THR A 80 15.63 -6.15 4.81
C THR A 80 15.08 -4.77 4.46
N PHE A 81 15.44 -4.23 3.30
CA PHE A 81 14.96 -2.92 2.86
C PHE A 81 13.44 -2.88 2.74
N TRP A 82 12.82 -3.83 2.04
CA TRP A 82 11.37 -3.86 1.86
C TRP A 82 10.63 -4.03 3.18
N THR A 83 11.13 -4.88 4.07
CA THR A 83 10.52 -5.06 5.41
C THR A 83 10.51 -3.74 6.20
N LEU A 84 11.63 -3.01 6.20
CA LEU A 84 11.72 -1.69 6.85
C LEU A 84 10.83 -0.64 6.15
N PHE A 85 10.87 -0.61 4.82
CA PHE A 85 10.09 0.31 4.01
C PHE A 85 8.59 0.15 4.29
N ILE A 86 8.08 -1.08 4.28
CA ILE A 86 6.67 -1.36 4.59
C ILE A 86 6.32 -1.04 6.04
N ALA A 87 7.22 -1.30 7.00
CA ALA A 87 6.98 -0.91 8.40
C ALA A 87 6.87 0.62 8.58
N VAL A 88 7.64 1.40 7.82
CA VAL A 88 7.53 2.87 7.79
C VAL A 88 6.25 3.32 7.10
N VAL A 89 5.87 2.70 5.98
CA VAL A 89 4.57 2.93 5.30
C VAL A 89 3.40 2.70 6.27
N GLU A 90 3.38 1.56 6.96
CA GLU A 90 2.34 1.22 7.94
C GLU A 90 2.27 2.23 9.10
N SER A 91 3.40 2.86 9.43
CA SER A 91 3.51 3.86 10.50
C SER A 91 3.25 5.29 10.03
N THR A 92 3.08 5.52 8.73
CA THR A 92 2.85 6.85 8.14
C THR A 92 1.36 7.02 7.84
N PRO A 93 0.63 7.95 8.50
CA PRO A 93 -0.80 8.14 8.27
C PRO A 93 -1.14 8.35 6.78
N TYR A 94 -2.22 7.74 6.29
CA TYR A 94 -2.67 7.78 4.88
C TYR A 94 -2.80 9.20 4.28
N ASN A 95 -3.12 10.17 5.12
CA ASN A 95 -3.30 11.59 4.79
C ASN A 95 -2.07 12.45 5.07
N HIS A 96 -0.97 11.86 5.52
CA HIS A 96 0.28 12.56 5.80
C HIS A 96 1.12 12.70 4.52
N PRO A 97 1.77 13.85 4.26
CA PRO A 97 2.62 14.05 3.06
C PRO A 97 3.76 13.02 2.92
N GLY A 98 4.16 12.39 4.02
CA GLY A 98 5.14 11.30 4.04
C GLY A 98 4.77 10.12 3.13
N GLN A 99 3.48 9.83 2.93
CA GLN A 99 3.03 8.80 1.97
C GLN A 99 3.49 9.12 0.55
N ASP A 100 3.28 10.37 0.11
CA ASP A 100 3.66 10.84 -1.21
C ASP A 100 5.19 10.93 -1.36
N ARG A 101 5.90 11.29 -0.28
CA ARG A 101 7.38 11.32 -0.26
C ARG A 101 7.99 9.91 -0.36
N LEU A 102 7.41 8.92 0.31
CA LEU A 102 7.80 7.50 0.16
C LEU A 102 7.56 7.02 -1.27
N PHE A 103 6.39 7.33 -1.84
CA PHE A 103 6.05 6.99 -3.23
C PHE A 103 7.02 7.64 -4.24
N SER A 104 7.33 8.92 -4.03
CA SER A 104 8.30 9.66 -4.86
C SER A 104 9.72 9.10 -4.74
N THR A 105 10.08 8.55 -3.58
CA THR A 105 11.39 7.91 -3.37
C THR A 105 11.48 6.62 -4.17
N LEU A 106 10.42 5.82 -4.21
CA LEU A 106 10.36 4.62 -5.04
C LEU A 106 10.42 4.96 -6.53
N THR A 107 9.69 5.98 -6.96
CA THR A 107 9.76 6.50 -8.34
C THR A 107 11.19 6.91 -8.69
N SER A 108 11.87 7.63 -7.79
CA SER A 108 13.27 8.04 -7.98
C SER A 108 14.25 6.85 -8.01
N LEU A 109 13.96 5.77 -7.28
CA LEU A 109 14.75 4.53 -7.36
C LEU A 109 14.61 3.85 -8.73
N ILE A 110 13.39 3.76 -9.25
CA ILE A 110 13.10 3.20 -10.58
C ILE A 110 13.84 3.97 -11.67
N GLU A 111 13.74 5.31 -11.67
CA GLU A 111 14.42 6.19 -12.63
C GLU A 111 15.96 6.03 -12.60
N LYS A 112 16.51 5.65 -11.45
CA LYS A 112 17.95 5.46 -11.22
C LYS A 112 18.43 4.04 -11.43
N SER A 113 17.57 3.11 -11.87
CA SER A 113 17.99 1.72 -12.04
C SER A 113 19.08 1.62 -13.12
N GLU A 114 20.25 1.14 -12.73
CA GLU A 114 21.38 0.85 -13.61
C GLU A 114 21.84 -0.59 -13.35
N GLY A 115 21.92 -1.41 -14.40
CA GLY A 115 22.37 -2.81 -14.33
C GLY A 115 21.24 -3.83 -14.11
N SER A 116 21.55 -5.11 -14.32
CA SER A 116 20.63 -6.25 -14.18
C SER A 116 21.23 -7.32 -13.25
N TYR A 117 20.45 -7.87 -12.34
CA TYR A 117 20.84 -8.83 -11.30
C TYR A 117 19.98 -10.09 -11.38
N GLU A 118 20.58 -11.27 -11.23
CA GLU A 118 19.81 -12.53 -11.12
C GLU A 118 19.25 -12.63 -9.70
N ILE A 119 17.94 -12.83 -9.54
CA ILE A 119 17.27 -12.94 -8.23
C ILE A 119 16.38 -14.17 -8.28
N TRP A 120 16.46 -15.04 -7.27
CA TRP A 120 15.67 -16.28 -7.17
C TRP A 120 15.83 -17.24 -8.38
N GLY A 121 16.99 -17.20 -9.05
CA GLY A 121 17.24 -18.01 -10.26
C GLY A 121 16.40 -17.61 -11.48
N GLN A 122 15.81 -16.40 -11.47
CA GLN A 122 15.09 -15.84 -12.60
C GLN A 122 16.01 -15.03 -13.53
N SER A 123 15.50 -14.64 -14.70
CA SER A 123 16.26 -13.84 -15.68
C SER A 123 16.79 -12.53 -15.06
N PRO A 124 17.89 -11.96 -15.59
CA PRO A 124 18.46 -10.73 -15.05
C PRO A 124 17.42 -9.62 -14.91
N SER A 125 17.23 -9.16 -13.68
CA SER A 125 16.24 -8.18 -13.26
C SER A 125 16.89 -6.83 -13.01
N GLN A 126 16.28 -5.77 -13.51
CA GLN A 126 16.61 -4.41 -13.08
C GLN A 126 15.99 -4.21 -11.70
N VAL A 127 16.81 -4.34 -10.64
CA VAL A 127 16.37 -4.39 -9.24
C VAL A 127 15.32 -3.34 -8.89
N TRP A 128 15.51 -2.08 -9.31
CA TRP A 128 14.55 -1.03 -8.96
C TRP A 128 13.35 -0.95 -9.90
N VAL A 129 13.41 -1.51 -11.11
CA VAL A 129 12.29 -1.54 -12.06
C VAL A 129 11.36 -2.72 -11.78
N ASP A 130 11.92 -3.90 -11.56
CA ASP A 130 11.12 -5.12 -11.37
C ASP A 130 10.64 -5.29 -9.92
N LEU A 131 11.15 -4.46 -8.99
CA LEU A 131 10.81 -4.45 -7.57
C LEU A 131 10.78 -5.88 -6.95
N PRO A 132 11.87 -6.65 -7.13
CA PRO A 132 11.96 -8.02 -6.67
C PRO A 132 11.76 -8.07 -5.15
N LEU A 133 11.09 -9.12 -4.68
CA LEU A 133 10.71 -9.34 -3.27
C LEU A 133 9.67 -8.38 -2.68
N LEU A 134 9.37 -7.24 -3.31
CA LEU A 134 8.37 -6.31 -2.78
C LEU A 134 6.98 -6.94 -2.72
N GLY A 135 6.56 -7.64 -3.78
CA GLY A 135 5.26 -8.33 -3.83
C GLY A 135 5.06 -9.32 -2.69
N PRO A 136 5.98 -10.29 -2.47
CA PRO A 136 5.96 -11.18 -1.30
C PRO A 136 5.89 -10.44 0.04
N VAL A 137 6.72 -9.42 0.27
CA VAL A 137 6.75 -8.66 1.53
C VAL A 137 5.43 -7.92 1.77
N ILE A 138 4.90 -7.23 0.74
CA ILE A 138 3.56 -6.62 0.83
C ILE A 138 2.53 -7.68 1.16
N ARG A 139 2.62 -8.87 0.55
CA ARG A 139 1.62 -9.90 0.77
C ARG A 139 1.66 -10.52 2.16
N GLU A 140 2.83 -10.58 2.78
CA GLU A 140 2.97 -10.95 4.19
C GLU A 140 2.37 -9.88 5.12
N SER A 141 2.59 -8.60 4.81
CA SER A 141 1.93 -7.47 5.49
C SER A 141 0.43 -7.34 5.17
N TRP A 142 -0.03 -7.93 4.06
CA TRP A 142 -1.43 -7.93 3.62
C TRP A 142 -2.24 -8.94 4.45
N GLY A 143 -2.28 -8.68 5.76
CA GLY A 143 -2.94 -9.47 6.78
C GLY A 143 -4.43 -9.52 6.52
N TRP A 144 -4.86 -10.66 5.98
CA TRP A 144 -6.24 -10.99 5.62
C TRP A 144 -7.23 -10.57 6.72
N THR A 145 -8.09 -9.61 6.36
CA THR A 145 -9.22 -9.02 7.11
C THR A 145 -8.89 -7.95 8.16
N VAL A 146 -9.60 -6.81 8.06
CA VAL A 146 -9.91 -5.90 9.19
C VAL A 146 -10.10 -6.75 10.43
N PRO A 147 -9.52 -6.45 11.62
CA PRO A 147 -9.44 -7.34 12.78
C PRO A 147 -10.71 -8.17 13.05
N SER A 148 -10.93 -9.23 12.26
CA SER A 148 -12.15 -10.04 12.29
C SER A 148 -12.06 -11.05 13.42
N LYS A 149 -10.91 -11.10 14.10
CA LYS A 149 -10.67 -11.90 15.29
C LYS A 149 -10.98 -11.17 16.59
N THR A 150 -11.29 -9.87 16.58
CA THR A 150 -11.97 -9.25 17.71
C THR A 150 -13.47 -9.46 17.55
N THR A 151 -13.92 -10.69 17.84
CA THR A 151 -15.33 -11.08 17.97
C THR A 151 -16.09 -10.33 19.08
N ASN A 152 -15.50 -9.27 19.65
CA ASN A 152 -16.05 -8.42 20.70
C ASN A 152 -15.54 -6.96 20.54
N LEU A 153 -15.57 -6.41 19.33
CA LEU A 153 -15.53 -4.96 19.19
C LEU A 153 -16.77 -4.42 19.89
N GLY A 154 -16.58 -3.75 21.03
CA GLY A 154 -17.69 -3.05 21.67
C GLY A 154 -18.25 -2.05 20.67
N CYS A 155 -19.57 -1.95 20.57
CA CYS A 155 -20.27 -1.07 19.62
C CYS A 155 -19.90 0.43 19.71
N ASN A 156 -19.05 0.81 20.68
CA ASN A 156 -18.62 2.17 20.97
C ASN A 156 -17.10 2.42 20.83
N GLN A 157 -16.29 1.44 20.41
CA GLN A 157 -14.85 1.67 20.21
C GLN A 157 -14.58 2.51 18.97
N SER A 158 -13.60 3.40 19.03
CA SER A 158 -13.15 4.18 17.88
C SER A 158 -12.21 3.35 17.02
N TYR A 159 -12.23 3.51 15.70
CA TYR A 159 -11.37 2.71 14.81
C TYR A 159 -9.87 2.92 15.09
N GLN A 160 -9.48 4.09 15.59
CA GLN A 160 -8.10 4.43 15.97
C GLN A 160 -7.60 3.62 17.18
N GLU A 161 -8.51 3.07 17.99
CA GLU A 161 -8.18 2.23 19.15
C GLU A 161 -8.00 0.76 18.76
N LEU A 162 -8.38 0.38 17.53
CA LEU A 162 -8.29 -0.99 17.06
C LEU A 162 -6.87 -1.31 16.63
N ASP A 163 -6.33 -2.37 17.23
CA ASP A 163 -4.99 -2.83 16.89
C ASP A 163 -4.87 -3.14 15.39
N GLY A 164 -3.83 -2.61 14.77
CA GLY A 164 -3.58 -2.76 13.33
C GLY A 164 -4.46 -1.95 12.38
N ALA A 165 -5.55 -1.29 12.81
CA ALA A 165 -6.47 -0.59 11.90
C ALA A 165 -5.79 0.54 11.12
N MET A 166 -5.03 1.41 11.80
CA MET A 166 -4.29 2.48 11.14
C MET A 166 -3.21 1.95 10.19
N LYS A 167 -2.46 0.91 10.62
CA LYS A 167 -1.47 0.27 9.76
C LYS A 167 -2.09 -0.24 8.46
N TRP A 168 -3.28 -0.84 8.58
CA TRP A 168 -4.02 -1.38 7.45
C TRP A 168 -4.51 -0.30 6.47
N ILE A 169 -5.05 0.81 6.98
CA ILE A 169 -5.46 1.96 6.16
C ILE A 169 -4.24 2.56 5.46
N ASN A 170 -3.14 2.76 6.19
CA ASN A 170 -1.90 3.33 5.65
C ASN A 170 -1.29 2.46 4.55
N LEU A 171 -1.28 1.14 4.73
CA LEU A 171 -0.79 0.20 3.73
C LEU A 171 -1.68 0.19 2.47
N ASN A 172 -3.01 0.19 2.62
CA ASN A 172 -3.93 0.31 1.48
C ASN A 172 -3.73 1.61 0.72
N SER A 173 -3.56 2.72 1.44
CA SER A 173 -3.28 4.04 0.87
C SER A 173 -2.02 4.06 0.01
N PHE A 174 -0.93 3.47 0.49
CA PHE A 174 0.31 3.38 -0.26
C PHE A 174 0.20 2.47 -1.48
N VAL A 175 -0.36 1.27 -1.31
CA VAL A 175 -0.51 0.31 -2.42
C VAL A 175 -1.48 0.84 -3.49
N ALA A 176 -2.52 1.59 -3.10
CA ALA A 176 -3.41 2.25 -4.05
C ALA A 176 -2.66 3.28 -4.92
N ARG A 177 -1.67 4.00 -4.38
CA ARG A 177 -0.81 4.89 -5.19
C ARG A 177 0.09 4.12 -6.16
N LEU A 178 0.67 2.99 -5.71
CA LEU A 178 1.47 2.14 -6.59
C LEU A 178 0.66 1.58 -7.76
N VAL A 179 -0.51 1.03 -7.47
CA VAL A 179 -1.41 0.48 -8.49
C VAL A 179 -1.96 1.60 -9.38
N GLY A 180 -2.43 2.70 -8.80
CA GLY A 180 -3.01 3.81 -9.55
C GLY A 180 -2.04 4.58 -10.44
N SER A 181 -0.74 4.49 -10.16
CA SER A 181 0.33 5.00 -11.04
C SER A 181 0.79 4.00 -12.10
N GLU A 182 0.19 2.80 -12.14
CA GLU A 182 0.55 1.71 -13.04
C GLU A 182 2.02 1.26 -12.90
N MET A 183 2.64 1.55 -11.76
CA MET A 183 4.02 1.13 -11.44
C MET A 183 4.10 -0.38 -11.20
N VAL A 184 3.00 -0.99 -10.78
CA VAL A 184 2.91 -2.41 -10.43
C VAL A 184 1.59 -3.00 -10.93
N HIS A 185 1.66 -4.24 -11.42
CA HIS A 185 0.50 -5.01 -11.87
C HIS A 185 -0.07 -5.87 -10.73
N TRP A 186 -0.75 -5.21 -9.77
CA TRP A 186 -1.37 -5.87 -8.62
C TRP A 186 -2.88 -5.62 -8.53
N GLU A 187 -3.56 -5.78 -9.66
CA GLU A 187 -4.99 -5.49 -9.85
C GLU A 187 -5.90 -6.34 -8.95
N THR A 188 -5.38 -7.39 -8.32
CA THR A 188 -6.13 -8.16 -7.31
C THR A 188 -6.37 -7.41 -6.00
N PHE A 189 -5.48 -6.49 -5.61
CA PHE A 189 -5.62 -5.73 -4.35
C PHE A 189 -6.84 -4.81 -4.31
N PRO A 190 -7.12 -3.96 -5.33
CA PRO A 190 -8.33 -3.15 -5.31
C PRO A 190 -9.59 -3.99 -5.25
N ILE A 191 -9.64 -5.15 -5.96
CA ILE A 191 -10.79 -6.05 -5.89
C ILE A 191 -10.99 -6.58 -4.47
N TRP A 192 -9.94 -7.04 -3.80
CA TRP A 192 -10.09 -7.56 -2.44
C TRP A 192 -10.52 -6.49 -1.45
N SER A 193 -9.90 -5.31 -1.50
CA SER A 193 -10.19 -4.23 -0.57
C SER A 193 -11.57 -3.62 -0.80
N LEU A 194 -11.98 -3.40 -2.06
CA LEU A 194 -13.32 -2.89 -2.38
C LEU A 194 -14.42 -3.93 -2.14
N ARG A 195 -14.14 -5.22 -2.37
CA ARG A 195 -15.06 -6.29 -1.98
C ARG A 195 -15.32 -6.27 -0.49
N ASP A 196 -14.28 -6.30 0.32
CA ASP A 196 -14.41 -6.33 1.78
C ASP A 196 -15.12 -5.06 2.29
N ALA A 197 -14.90 -3.90 1.65
CA ALA A 197 -15.50 -2.64 2.06
C ALA A 197 -16.95 -2.43 1.59
N LEU A 198 -17.30 -2.87 0.37
CA LEU A 198 -18.53 -2.46 -0.29
C LEU A 198 -19.46 -3.64 -0.63
N GLU A 199 -18.94 -4.86 -0.74
CA GLU A 199 -19.71 -6.05 -1.12
C GLU A 199 -20.08 -6.95 0.06
N GLU A 200 -19.74 -6.54 1.28
CA GLU A 200 -20.15 -7.20 2.52
C GLU A 200 -21.16 -6.33 3.32
N PRO A 201 -22.00 -6.95 4.16
CA PRO A 201 -22.88 -6.22 5.06
C PRO A 201 -22.10 -5.32 6.01
N PHE A 202 -22.62 -4.12 6.24
CA PHE A 202 -22.10 -3.23 7.27
C PHE A 202 -22.25 -3.88 8.65
N ARG A 203 -21.21 -3.75 9.48
CA ARG A 203 -21.15 -4.40 10.79
C ARG A 203 -21.10 -3.36 11.90
N THR A 204 -19.94 -3.19 12.53
CA THR A 204 -19.74 -2.20 13.58
C THR A 204 -19.37 -0.85 12.97
N LYS A 205 -19.65 0.24 13.69
CA LYS A 205 -19.28 1.59 13.25
C LYS A 205 -17.78 1.73 12.99
N ALA A 206 -16.93 1.16 13.85
CA ALA A 206 -15.48 1.18 13.67
C ALA A 206 -15.01 0.41 12.44
N GLU A 207 -15.60 -0.76 12.16
CA GLU A 207 -15.32 -1.53 10.95
C GLU A 207 -15.77 -0.78 9.69
N ASN A 208 -16.97 -0.19 9.72
CA ASN A 208 -17.47 0.63 8.62
C ASN A 208 -16.59 1.86 8.37
N ASP A 209 -16.03 2.49 9.42
CA ASP A 209 -15.09 3.60 9.30
C ASP A 209 -13.81 3.18 8.58
N ILE A 210 -13.21 2.04 8.97
CA ILE A 210 -12.01 1.49 8.32
C ILE A 210 -12.27 1.21 6.84
N HIS A 211 -13.37 0.52 6.55
CA HIS A 211 -13.77 0.19 5.18
C HIS A 211 -14.07 1.43 4.34
N GLY A 212 -14.72 2.44 4.93
CA GLY A 212 -15.00 3.71 4.26
C GLY A 212 -13.72 4.47 3.91
N LEU A 213 -12.75 4.51 4.83
CA LEU A 213 -11.43 5.10 4.56
C LEU A 213 -10.68 4.33 3.46
N ILE A 214 -10.63 3.00 3.53
CA ILE A 214 -9.96 2.17 2.52
C ILE A 214 -10.61 2.31 1.15
N ALA A 215 -11.94 2.29 1.07
CA ALA A 215 -12.65 2.52 -0.18
C ALA A 215 -12.30 3.90 -0.76
N GLY A 216 -12.25 4.93 0.09
CA GLY A 216 -11.76 6.25 -0.29
C GLY A 216 -10.36 6.20 -0.89
N GLU A 217 -9.39 5.60 -0.18
CA GLU A 217 -8.00 5.52 -0.64
C GLU A 217 -7.87 4.84 -2.02
N TRP A 218 -8.61 3.76 -2.27
CA TRP A 218 -8.60 3.09 -3.58
C TRP A 218 -9.24 3.94 -4.68
N ILE A 219 -10.37 4.59 -4.42
CA ILE A 219 -11.05 5.43 -5.41
C ILE A 219 -10.26 6.70 -5.72
N PHE A 220 -9.68 7.36 -4.71
CA PHE A 220 -8.91 8.59 -4.93
C PHE A 220 -7.58 8.34 -5.64
N ASN A 221 -6.86 7.28 -5.27
CA ASN A 221 -5.51 7.04 -5.81
C ASN A 221 -5.50 6.13 -7.05
N ALA A 222 -6.42 5.18 -7.15
CA ALA A 222 -6.45 4.19 -8.24
C ALA A 222 -7.78 4.14 -9.03
N GLY A 223 -8.75 5.00 -8.70
CA GLY A 223 -10.10 4.93 -9.27
C GLY A 223 -10.14 5.07 -10.79
N LYS A 224 -9.22 5.85 -11.40
CA LYS A 224 -9.12 5.98 -12.86
C LYS A 224 -8.76 4.64 -13.52
N LEU A 225 -7.75 3.96 -13.00
CA LEU A 225 -7.33 2.64 -13.49
C LEU A 225 -8.43 1.60 -13.24
N ILE A 226 -9.02 1.57 -12.04
CA ILE A 226 -10.12 0.66 -11.71
C ILE A 226 -11.30 0.84 -12.66
N TYR A 227 -11.72 2.09 -12.92
CA TYR A 227 -12.78 2.38 -13.87
C TYR A 227 -12.42 1.96 -15.29
N ALA A 228 -11.18 2.22 -15.73
CA ALA A 228 -10.71 1.80 -17.05
C ALA A 228 -10.81 0.27 -17.24
N MET A 229 -10.30 -0.50 -16.27
CA MET A 229 -10.41 -1.96 -16.27
C MET A 229 -11.85 -2.46 -16.21
N SER A 230 -12.73 -1.76 -15.47
CA SER A 230 -14.18 -2.07 -15.45
C SER A 230 -14.87 -1.82 -16.79
N CYS A 231 -14.44 -0.83 -17.57
CA CYS A 231 -14.96 -0.60 -18.93
C CYS A 231 -14.45 -1.64 -19.93
N GLU A 232 -13.23 -2.12 -19.76
CA GLU A 232 -12.59 -3.10 -20.64
C GLU A 232 -13.00 -4.53 -20.32
N GLU A 233 -13.75 -4.74 -19.23
CA GLU A 233 -14.10 -6.06 -18.69
C GLU A 233 -12.85 -6.93 -18.50
N SER A 234 -11.75 -6.32 -18.06
CA SER A 234 -10.45 -6.95 -17.98
C SER A 234 -10.50 -8.17 -17.04
N SER A 235 -10.26 -9.35 -17.62
CA SER A 235 -10.23 -10.60 -16.87
C SER A 235 -8.95 -10.66 -16.04
N VAL A 236 -9.10 -10.74 -14.73
CA VAL A 236 -7.99 -11.14 -13.85
C VAL A 236 -7.83 -12.66 -13.96
N GLU A 237 -6.59 -13.14 -14.12
CA GLU A 237 -6.22 -14.51 -14.52
C GLU A 237 -6.94 -15.65 -13.74
N ASN A 238 -7.41 -15.38 -12.52
CA ASN A 238 -8.10 -16.36 -11.70
C ASN A 238 -9.46 -15.83 -11.19
N PRO A 239 -10.60 -16.30 -11.75
CA PRO A 239 -11.93 -15.82 -11.37
C PRO A 239 -12.32 -16.19 -9.93
N ARG A 240 -11.63 -17.16 -9.30
CA ARG A 240 -11.92 -17.53 -7.90
C ARG A 240 -11.42 -16.49 -6.91
N ILE A 241 -10.25 -15.90 -7.17
CA ILE A 241 -9.67 -14.91 -6.25
C ILE A 241 -10.35 -13.55 -6.40
N THR A 242 -10.99 -13.28 -7.53
CA THR A 242 -11.71 -12.03 -7.84
C THR A 242 -13.22 -12.13 -7.74
N LYS A 243 -13.73 -13.23 -7.16
CA LYS A 243 -15.16 -13.42 -6.89
C LYS A 243 -15.72 -12.26 -6.05
N GLY A 244 -16.97 -11.90 -6.33
CA GLY A 244 -17.78 -10.99 -5.52
C GLY A 244 -17.95 -11.43 -4.06
N GLY A 245 -18.20 -10.45 -3.20
CA GLY A 245 -18.60 -10.62 -1.80
C GLY A 245 -20.06 -11.04 -1.67
N SER A 246 -20.53 -11.18 -0.44
CA SER A 246 -21.85 -11.76 -0.16
C SER A 246 -23.06 -10.94 -0.65
N LEU A 247 -22.87 -9.65 -0.98
CA LEU A 247 -23.92 -8.77 -1.50
C LEU A 247 -23.86 -8.55 -3.02
N PHE A 248 -22.84 -9.07 -3.71
CA PHE A 248 -22.67 -8.88 -5.15
C PHE A 248 -22.78 -10.22 -5.88
N ASP A 249 -23.89 -10.40 -6.59
CA ASP A 249 -24.21 -11.63 -7.34
C ASP A 249 -23.72 -11.61 -8.81
N GLY A 250 -23.03 -10.55 -9.23
CA GLY A 250 -22.52 -10.38 -10.59
C GLY A 250 -21.23 -11.16 -10.87
N GLU A 251 -20.65 -10.93 -12.06
CA GLU A 251 -19.47 -11.66 -12.52
C GLU A 251 -18.17 -11.31 -11.76
N SER A 252 -17.25 -12.28 -11.67
CA SER A 252 -15.91 -12.07 -11.10
C SER A 252 -15.07 -11.07 -11.91
N GLY A 253 -14.12 -10.40 -11.25
CA GLY A 253 -13.19 -9.46 -11.92
C GLY A 253 -13.70 -8.02 -11.93
N PHE A 254 -13.17 -7.21 -12.86
CA PHE A 254 -13.64 -5.85 -13.11
C PHE A 254 -14.70 -5.86 -14.20
N ASN A 255 -15.82 -5.21 -13.93
CA ASN A 255 -16.87 -4.98 -14.91
C ASN A 255 -17.68 -3.72 -14.52
N GLY A 256 -18.46 -3.21 -15.47
CA GLY A 256 -19.28 -2.02 -15.26
C GLY A 256 -20.37 -2.20 -14.20
N GLU A 257 -21.00 -3.38 -14.13
CA GLU A 257 -22.02 -3.68 -13.12
C GLU A 257 -21.43 -3.55 -11.70
N ARG A 258 -20.25 -4.11 -11.47
CA ARG A 258 -19.54 -4.07 -10.20
C ARG A 258 -19.11 -2.65 -9.82
N TRP A 259 -18.67 -1.85 -10.78
CA TRP A 259 -18.35 -0.43 -10.54
C TRP A 259 -19.59 0.36 -10.08
N GLU A 260 -20.72 0.20 -10.76
CA GLU A 260 -21.97 0.85 -10.36
C GLU A 260 -22.46 0.35 -8.99
N PHE A 261 -22.29 -0.94 -8.70
CA PHE A 261 -22.58 -1.53 -7.40
C PHE A 261 -21.73 -0.88 -6.30
N TRP A 262 -20.41 -0.77 -6.50
CA TRP A 262 -19.51 -0.08 -5.56
C TRP A 262 -19.91 1.38 -5.34
N LYS A 263 -20.23 2.11 -6.41
CA LYS A 263 -20.68 3.51 -6.32
C LYS A 263 -21.93 3.65 -5.46
N LYS A 264 -22.92 2.77 -5.67
CA LYS A 264 -24.14 2.73 -4.84
C LYS A 264 -23.81 2.45 -3.38
N ARG A 265 -22.99 1.44 -3.10
CA ARG A 265 -22.62 1.03 -1.73
C ARG A 265 -21.80 2.09 -1.01
N ALA A 266 -20.94 2.83 -1.72
CA ALA A 266 -20.22 3.97 -1.18
C ALA A 266 -21.17 5.09 -0.72
N GLY A 267 -22.25 5.34 -1.47
CA GLY A 267 -23.30 6.28 -1.04
C GLY A 267 -24.01 5.85 0.24
N GLU A 268 -24.30 4.55 0.38
CA GLU A 268 -24.94 3.97 1.57
C GLU A 268 -24.03 4.02 2.82
N MET A 269 -22.70 4.08 2.65
CA MET A 269 -21.77 4.19 3.78
C MET A 269 -21.99 5.45 4.62
N MET A 270 -22.47 6.55 4.04
CA MET A 270 -22.71 7.81 4.74
C MET A 270 -23.68 7.71 5.93
N GLU A 271 -24.54 6.70 5.92
CA GLU A 271 -25.51 6.44 6.99
C GLU A 271 -24.93 5.63 8.14
N VAL A 272 -23.82 4.93 7.93
CA VAL A 272 -23.28 3.93 8.88
C VAL A 272 -21.90 4.25 9.44
N VAL A 273 -21.19 5.24 8.87
CA VAL A 273 -19.88 5.71 9.37
C VAL A 273 -20.00 6.81 10.43
N SER A 274 -18.92 7.03 11.17
CA SER A 274 -18.77 8.12 12.14
C SER A 274 -18.69 9.48 11.47
N VAL A 275 -19.03 10.52 12.24
CA VAL A 275 -19.00 11.92 11.80
C VAL A 275 -17.60 12.30 11.31
N ASP A 276 -16.55 11.75 11.93
CA ASP A 276 -15.15 12.05 11.59
C ASP A 276 -14.74 11.49 10.23
N VAL A 277 -15.42 10.44 9.76
CA VAL A 277 -15.16 9.74 8.48
C VAL A 277 -16.13 10.17 7.37
N LYS A 278 -17.32 10.70 7.72
CA LYS A 278 -18.32 11.20 6.75
C LYS A 278 -17.75 12.18 5.73
N GLY A 279 -16.79 13.02 6.11
CA GLY A 279 -16.15 13.97 5.19
C GLY A 279 -15.43 13.28 4.03
N VAL A 280 -14.70 12.19 4.31
CA VAL A 280 -13.99 11.42 3.28
C VAL A 280 -14.98 10.57 2.48
N VAL A 281 -15.87 9.84 3.17
CA VAL A 281 -16.83 8.93 2.54
C VAL A 281 -17.81 9.68 1.62
N GLY A 282 -18.22 10.88 2.01
CA GLY A 282 -19.15 11.70 1.21
C GLY A 282 -18.58 12.10 -0.15
N LEU A 283 -17.25 12.19 -0.27
CA LEU A 283 -16.56 12.57 -1.50
C LEU A 283 -16.30 11.38 -2.44
N ILE A 284 -16.48 10.13 -1.99
CA ILE A 284 -16.19 8.94 -2.81
C ILE A 284 -17.08 8.92 -4.05
N VAL A 285 -18.39 9.08 -3.88
CA VAL A 285 -19.35 9.06 -5.00
C VAL A 285 -19.08 10.20 -5.96
N GLU A 286 -18.79 11.40 -5.44
CA GLU A 286 -18.42 12.55 -6.27
C GLU A 286 -17.18 12.25 -7.11
N LYS A 287 -16.15 11.64 -6.52
CA LYS A 287 -14.94 11.24 -7.23
C LYS A 287 -15.21 10.18 -8.30
N MET A 288 -16.06 9.19 -8.02
CA MET A 288 -16.44 8.18 -9.02
C MET A 288 -17.17 8.81 -10.21
N VAL A 289 -18.08 9.77 -9.96
CA VAL A 289 -18.78 10.52 -11.03
C VAL A 289 -17.81 11.41 -11.82
N GLU A 290 -16.84 12.03 -11.17
CA GLU A 290 -15.77 12.78 -11.83
C GLU A 290 -14.98 11.87 -12.79
N ILE A 291 -14.54 10.70 -12.32
CA ILE A 291 -13.79 9.71 -13.11
C ILE A 291 -14.59 9.25 -14.34
N GLU A 292 -15.89 8.98 -14.17
CA GLU A 292 -16.80 8.64 -15.28
C GLU A 292 -16.91 9.78 -16.32
N GLY A 293 -16.84 11.02 -15.86
CA GLY A 293 -16.94 12.22 -16.70
C GLY A 293 -15.68 12.54 -17.52
N GLU A 294 -14.49 12.18 -17.03
CA GLU A 294 -13.21 12.44 -17.72
C GLU A 294 -13.03 11.63 -19.02
N LYS A 295 -13.81 10.56 -19.22
CA LYS A 295 -13.80 9.75 -20.45
C LYS A 295 -14.74 10.27 -21.56
N LYS A 296 -15.41 11.42 -21.38
CA LYS A 296 -16.29 12.03 -22.40
C LYS A 296 -15.62 13.11 -23.23
#